data_AF-A0A0J1I242-F1
#
_entry.id   AF-A0A0J1I242-F1
#
_cell.length_a   1.000
_cell.length_b   1.000
_cell.length_c   1.000
_cell.angle_alpha   90.00
_cell.angle_beta   90.00
_cell.angle_gamma   90.00
#
_symmetry.space_group_name_H-M   'P 1'
#
loop_
_entity.id
_entity.type
_entity.pdbx_description
1 polymer ?
#
loop_
_entity_poly.entity_id
_entity_poly.type
_entity_poly.pdbx_seq_one_letter_code
_entity_poly.pdbx_strand_id
1 'polypeptide(L)'
;MGISDLEYPNFIGTIHEFFNYFFAHKAYQELYPNKKGIVYDEDMYKKQFIEIFEEYKPLTYTYAPPTSRIKETYLEFYDKSEIDILGYCGDGYKDALVDTFKNMLEKGIFRHNDILSFSRWYIKKYEKQVKNAFANRFSWAFIDEAQDTSNIQYDLLKRIFNNESTILQKFGDPYQSLYTMFSNKKDAWIPSQEKDVDPIELSYSTRFGNSISNVLKTACIEEYTALKGNPNIKSFKPYLLLYKSKENVIEEFLNIVNSLSEKQVEFRDSNKKIGVVGLYHDEVKSYHKKYKKNSDVKPKTETIIKSFYELMIKGMLMYIKEHALKEKAAYSSKYFYDVLRKPEYLSIKAHMAVYIKEVYLNKGIVSECIKEKIVEMYKEIVELEGIIFKRDDLLNRAINYVCDHTERIYISYQRNQEQSISEQIEQKEQEIYFGTVHAVKGETHKATLLLESEVPKGDYNNPELFYDCTEIFEFLIGEYWDYTKSDRKLYEVIRDGLKTAYVALSRPTHLAAVAINKQNFGKSLDEKKQLAMQAGWEVIELN
;
A
#
# COMPACT_ATOMS: atom_id res chain seq x y z
N MET A 1 3.43 26.81 17.16
CA MET A 1 3.65 25.53 17.85
C MET A 1 3.64 24.45 16.79
N GLY A 2 4.78 23.81 16.56
CA GLY A 2 4.91 22.67 15.65
C GLY A 2 4.70 21.34 16.38
N ILE A 3 4.59 20.24 15.65
CA ILE A 3 4.46 18.88 16.21
C ILE A 3 5.64 18.53 17.14
N SER A 4 6.84 19.03 16.83
CA SER A 4 8.05 18.87 17.66
C SER A 4 7.94 19.49 19.06
N ASP A 5 7.05 20.49 19.23
CA ASP A 5 6.86 21.15 20.52
C ASP A 5 5.94 20.35 21.46
N LEU A 6 5.37 19.23 20.98
CA LEU A 6 4.42 18.38 21.72
C LEU A 6 5.02 17.03 22.17
N GLU A 7 6.30 16.77 21.92
CA GLU A 7 6.90 15.42 22.04
C GLU A 7 6.79 14.76 23.41
N TYR A 8 7.23 15.41 24.50
CA TYR A 8 7.13 14.87 25.85
C TYR A 8 6.28 15.79 26.74
N PRO A 9 5.30 15.27 27.50
CA PRO A 9 4.99 13.87 27.74
C PRO A 9 4.03 13.22 26.71
N ASN A 10 3.66 13.89 25.62
CA ASN A 10 2.63 13.37 24.70
C ASN A 10 3.16 12.27 23.76
N PHE A 11 2.33 11.87 22.81
CA PHE A 11 2.70 11.02 21.68
C PHE A 11 1.79 11.38 20.51
N ILE A 12 2.37 11.60 19.33
CA ILE A 12 1.65 11.82 18.08
C ILE A 12 2.29 10.93 17.03
N GLY A 13 1.51 10.04 16.42
CA GLY A 13 1.99 9.08 15.43
C GLY A 13 0.92 8.09 15.06
N THR A 14 1.24 7.19 14.14
CA THR A 14 0.34 6.11 13.76
C THR A 14 0.15 5.11 14.91
N ILE A 15 -0.96 4.36 14.88
CA ILE A 15 -1.20 3.29 15.86
C ILE A 15 -0.06 2.25 15.86
N HIS A 16 0.51 1.98 14.68
CA HIS A 16 1.64 1.05 14.57
C HIS A 16 2.90 1.58 15.26
N GLU A 17 3.23 2.86 15.05
CA GLU A 17 4.35 3.53 15.75
C GLU A 17 4.11 3.58 17.26
N PHE A 18 2.88 3.84 17.70
CA PHE A 18 2.50 3.80 19.12
C PHE A 18 2.84 2.44 19.75
N PHE A 19 2.41 1.34 19.12
CA PHE A 19 2.69 0.00 19.63
C PHE A 19 4.19 -0.33 19.62
N ASN A 20 4.89 0.06 18.55
CA ASN A 20 6.32 -0.14 18.46
C ASN A 20 7.10 0.62 19.53
N TYR A 21 6.79 1.91 19.71
CA TYR A 21 7.44 2.82 20.64
C TYR A 21 7.24 2.41 22.10
N PHE A 22 6.00 2.08 22.49
CA PHE A 22 5.69 1.82 23.91
C PHE A 22 5.93 0.37 24.35
N PHE A 23 5.78 -0.62 23.45
CA PHE A 23 5.68 -2.02 23.85
C PHE A 23 6.58 -2.96 23.06
N ALA A 24 6.51 -2.97 21.72
CA ALA A 24 7.13 -4.05 20.93
C ALA A 24 8.64 -4.17 21.16
N HIS A 25 9.35 -3.05 21.24
CA HIS A 25 10.79 -3.08 21.51
C HIS A 25 11.12 -3.68 22.89
N LYS A 26 10.35 -3.32 23.93
CA LYS A 26 10.53 -3.85 25.29
C LYS A 26 10.22 -5.34 25.34
N ALA A 27 9.13 -5.74 24.70
CA ALA A 27 8.73 -7.13 24.55
C ALA A 27 9.84 -7.97 23.89
N TYR A 28 10.39 -7.46 22.78
CA TYR A 28 11.44 -8.15 22.06
C TYR A 28 12.74 -8.25 22.87
N GLN A 29 13.17 -7.18 23.54
CA GLN A 29 14.35 -7.25 24.42
C GLN A 29 14.18 -8.26 25.55
N GLU A 30 12.97 -8.45 26.05
CA GLU A 30 12.69 -9.41 27.12
C GLU A 30 12.65 -10.87 26.62
N LEU A 31 12.06 -11.10 25.44
CA LEU A 31 12.01 -12.44 24.82
C LEU A 31 13.35 -12.83 24.16
N TYR A 32 14.09 -11.86 23.65
CA TYR A 32 15.35 -12.04 22.91
C TYR A 32 16.42 -11.05 23.41
N PRO A 33 17.00 -11.28 24.60
CA PRO A 33 17.99 -10.38 25.19
C PRO A 33 19.20 -10.13 24.28
N ASN A 34 19.67 -8.89 24.25
CA ASN A 34 20.84 -8.44 23.49
C ASN A 34 20.72 -8.57 21.96
N LYS A 35 19.51 -8.80 21.42
CA LYS A 35 19.26 -8.81 19.97
C LYS A 35 18.61 -7.52 19.51
N LYS A 36 18.90 -7.12 18.28
CA LYS A 36 18.22 -5.98 17.63
C LYS A 36 17.27 -6.52 16.56
N GLY A 37 16.06 -6.00 16.60
CA GLY A 37 15.01 -6.32 15.63
C GLY A 37 14.89 -5.26 14.55
N ILE A 38 14.60 -5.67 13.33
CA ILE A 38 14.35 -4.80 12.18
C ILE A 38 13.11 -5.32 11.46
N VAL A 39 12.19 -4.40 11.13
CA VAL A 39 11.04 -4.71 10.28
C VAL A 39 11.50 -4.73 8.83
N TYR A 40 11.34 -5.85 8.14
CA TYR A 40 11.65 -5.97 6.72
C TYR A 40 10.44 -5.55 5.89
N ASP A 41 10.70 -4.98 4.71
CA ASP A 41 9.65 -4.86 3.69
C ASP A 41 9.17 -6.25 3.23
N GLU A 42 7.99 -6.29 2.60
CA GLU A 42 7.31 -7.53 2.29
C GLU A 42 8.12 -8.45 1.37
N ASP A 43 8.84 -7.90 0.38
CA ASP A 43 9.61 -8.68 -0.59
C ASP A 43 10.88 -9.25 0.05
N MET A 44 11.59 -8.44 0.83
CA MET A 44 12.74 -8.89 1.61
C MET A 44 12.35 -9.97 2.63
N TYR A 45 11.23 -9.78 3.31
CA TYR A 45 10.70 -10.75 4.26
C TYR A 45 10.36 -12.07 3.56
N LYS A 46 9.58 -12.03 2.46
CA LYS A 46 9.20 -13.22 1.70
C LYS A 46 10.39 -14.02 1.22
N LYS A 47 11.44 -13.35 0.74
CA LYS A 47 12.66 -14.02 0.29
C LYS A 47 13.32 -14.82 1.42
N GLN A 48 13.52 -14.18 2.58
CA GLN A 48 14.11 -14.86 3.74
C GLN A 48 13.19 -15.97 4.28
N PHE A 49 11.89 -15.72 4.29
CA PHE A 49 10.90 -16.70 4.69
C PHE A 49 10.95 -17.96 3.81
N ILE A 50 11.01 -17.80 2.48
CA ILE A 50 11.12 -18.92 1.53
C ILE A 50 12.36 -19.76 1.82
N GLU A 51 13.52 -19.11 1.96
CA GLU A 51 14.80 -19.78 2.24
C GLU A 51 14.71 -20.63 3.51
N ILE A 52 14.16 -20.07 4.60
CA ILE A 52 14.06 -20.74 5.90
C ILE A 52 12.97 -21.82 5.91
N PHE A 53 11.81 -21.55 5.30
CA PHE A 53 10.71 -22.52 5.26
C PHE A 53 11.10 -23.80 4.52
N GLU A 54 11.91 -23.68 3.46
CA GLU A 54 12.45 -24.84 2.74
C GLU A 54 13.33 -25.74 3.63
N GLU A 55 13.96 -25.21 4.68
CA GLU A 55 14.74 -25.99 5.65
C GLU A 55 13.84 -26.75 6.64
N TYR A 56 12.65 -26.21 6.96
CA TYR A 56 11.74 -26.78 7.96
C TYR A 56 10.56 -27.56 7.38
N LYS A 57 10.28 -27.43 6.07
CA LYS A 57 9.09 -28.06 5.47
C LYS A 57 9.10 -29.58 5.64
N PRO A 58 7.95 -30.21 5.95
CA PRO A 58 7.88 -31.65 6.04
C PRO A 58 8.03 -32.28 4.66
N LEU A 59 8.57 -33.51 4.60
CA LEU A 59 8.78 -34.23 3.34
C LEU A 59 7.49 -34.45 2.54
N THR A 60 6.34 -34.44 3.21
CA THR A 60 5.00 -34.56 2.61
C THR A 60 4.50 -33.26 1.96
N TYR A 61 5.16 -32.12 2.20
CA TYR A 61 4.77 -30.83 1.65
C TYR A 61 5.47 -30.58 0.31
N THR A 62 4.71 -30.68 -0.78
CA THR A 62 5.21 -30.55 -2.17
C THR A 62 4.85 -29.24 -2.84
N TYR A 63 4.14 -28.35 -2.15
CA TYR A 63 3.72 -27.05 -2.68
C TYR A 63 4.80 -25.98 -2.48
N ALA A 64 4.61 -24.82 -3.10
CA ALA A 64 5.45 -23.66 -2.83
C ALA A 64 5.30 -23.18 -1.38
N PRO A 65 6.32 -22.52 -0.79
CA PRO A 65 6.21 -21.91 0.54
C PRO A 65 4.99 -20.97 0.64
N PRO A 66 4.22 -21.02 1.74
CA PRO A 66 2.90 -20.39 1.84
C PRO A 66 2.97 -18.87 2.06
N THR A 67 3.57 -18.12 1.13
CA THR A 67 3.87 -16.69 1.30
C THR A 67 2.68 -15.73 1.21
N SER A 68 1.59 -16.14 0.57
CA SER A 68 0.43 -15.28 0.29
C SER A 68 -0.39 -14.91 1.53
N ARG A 69 -0.48 -15.82 2.51
CA ARG A 69 -1.33 -15.66 3.70
C ARG A 69 -0.55 -15.32 4.98
N ILE A 70 0.78 -15.22 4.92
CA ILE A 70 1.62 -14.87 6.09
C ILE A 70 1.25 -13.50 6.67
N LYS A 71 0.82 -12.56 5.83
CA LYS A 71 0.35 -11.22 6.26
C LYS A 71 -0.97 -11.26 7.03
N GLU A 72 -1.68 -12.39 7.01
CA GLU A 72 -2.95 -12.58 7.71
C GLU A 72 -2.75 -13.24 9.08
N THR A 73 -1.51 -13.62 9.43
CA THR A 73 -1.20 -14.29 10.70
C THR A 73 -0.55 -13.36 11.72
N TYR A 74 -0.80 -13.67 12.99
CA TYR A 74 -0.14 -13.09 14.16
C TYR A 74 0.48 -14.20 15.00
N LEU A 75 1.40 -13.85 15.89
CA LEU A 75 2.05 -14.79 16.81
C LEU A 75 1.47 -14.61 18.22
N GLU A 76 1.06 -15.70 18.85
CA GLU A 76 0.73 -15.74 20.28
C GLU A 76 1.94 -16.34 21.00
N PHE A 77 2.56 -15.54 21.88
CA PHE A 77 3.71 -15.96 22.68
C PHE A 77 3.23 -16.43 24.05
N TYR A 78 3.64 -17.61 24.48
CA TYR A 78 3.52 -18.03 25.89
C TYR A 78 4.85 -17.77 26.60
N ASP A 79 5.95 -18.19 25.95
CA ASP A 79 7.33 -17.80 26.25
C ASP A 79 8.16 -17.69 24.95
N LYS A 80 9.50 -17.67 25.06
CA LYS A 80 10.39 -17.63 23.89
C LYS A 80 10.34 -18.91 23.04
N SER A 81 10.20 -20.06 23.69
CA SER A 81 10.18 -21.40 23.09
C SER A 81 8.79 -21.81 22.60
N GLU A 82 7.74 -21.26 23.16
CA GLU A 82 6.35 -21.62 22.89
C GLU A 82 5.62 -20.47 22.18
N ILE A 83 5.48 -20.63 20.87
CA ILE A 83 4.80 -19.70 19.97
C ILE A 83 3.72 -20.47 19.23
N ASP A 84 2.51 -19.91 19.18
CA ASP A 84 1.42 -20.38 18.34
C ASP A 84 1.04 -19.32 17.29
N ILE A 85 0.30 -19.75 16.27
CA ILE A 85 -0.11 -18.91 15.14
C ILE A 85 -1.60 -18.59 15.27
N LEU A 86 -1.92 -17.31 15.35
CA LEU A 86 -3.28 -16.81 15.23
C LEU A 86 -3.55 -16.48 13.76
N GLY A 87 -4.45 -17.24 13.12
CA GLY A 87 -4.82 -17.05 11.72
C GLY A 87 -4.95 -18.39 10.99
N TYR A 88 -5.20 -18.34 9.68
CA TYR A 88 -5.26 -19.55 8.88
C TYR A 88 -3.86 -20.14 8.67
N CYS A 89 -3.68 -21.39 9.07
CA CYS A 89 -2.53 -22.22 8.76
C CYS A 89 -3.03 -23.62 8.45
N GLY A 90 -2.50 -24.28 7.42
CA GLY A 90 -2.79 -25.68 7.16
C GLY A 90 -2.09 -26.57 8.19
N ASP A 91 -2.82 -27.53 8.76
CA ASP A 91 -2.29 -28.41 9.80
C ASP A 91 -1.05 -29.18 9.35
N GLY A 92 -1.01 -29.61 8.07
CA GLY A 92 0.09 -30.39 7.51
C GLY A 92 1.45 -29.67 7.42
N TYR A 93 1.52 -28.36 7.66
CA TYR A 93 2.78 -27.59 7.69
C TYR A 93 2.88 -26.60 8.85
N LYS A 94 1.99 -26.70 9.86
CA LYS A 94 1.93 -25.74 10.96
C LYS A 94 3.24 -25.65 11.74
N ASP A 95 3.83 -26.80 12.09
CA ASP A 95 5.08 -26.83 12.86
C ASP A 95 6.24 -26.21 12.08
N ALA A 96 6.38 -26.55 10.80
CA ALA A 96 7.37 -25.95 9.91
C ALA A 96 7.21 -24.42 9.82
N LEU A 97 5.97 -23.93 9.79
CA LEU A 97 5.67 -22.52 9.77
C LEU A 97 6.05 -21.82 11.10
N VAL A 98 5.74 -22.44 12.24
CA VAL A 98 6.14 -21.94 13.57
C VAL A 98 7.67 -21.88 13.69
N ASP A 99 8.38 -22.93 13.28
CA ASP A 99 9.83 -22.98 13.34
C ASP A 99 10.48 -21.95 12.41
N THR A 100 9.88 -21.72 11.25
CA THR A 100 10.29 -20.63 10.34
C THR A 100 10.16 -19.28 11.02
N PHE A 101 9.02 -18.98 11.66
CA PHE A 101 8.84 -17.72 12.40
C PHE A 101 9.84 -17.59 13.55
N LYS A 102 10.03 -18.64 14.36
CA LYS A 102 11.03 -18.66 15.44
C LYS A 102 12.42 -18.32 14.91
N ASN A 103 12.86 -18.95 13.82
CA ASN A 103 14.16 -18.69 13.21
C ASN A 103 14.28 -17.23 12.72
N MET A 104 13.24 -16.68 12.08
CA MET A 104 13.21 -15.29 11.66
C MET A 104 13.32 -14.31 12.85
N LEU A 105 12.58 -14.55 13.93
CA LEU A 105 12.63 -13.72 15.14
C LEU A 105 13.99 -13.83 15.85
N GLU A 106 14.61 -15.01 15.88
CA GLU A 106 15.97 -15.22 16.38
C GLU A 106 17.02 -14.45 15.57
N LYS A 107 16.79 -14.26 14.27
CA LYS A 107 17.61 -13.41 13.39
C LYS A 107 17.28 -11.92 13.53
N GLY A 108 16.26 -11.54 14.31
CA GLY A 108 15.80 -10.16 14.46
C GLY A 108 15.06 -9.63 13.24
N ILE A 109 14.41 -10.50 12.46
CA ILE A 109 13.68 -10.13 11.24
C ILE A 109 12.18 -10.15 11.55
N PHE A 110 11.51 -9.00 11.45
CA PHE A 110 10.11 -8.83 11.79
C PHE A 110 9.24 -8.48 10.59
N ARG A 111 7.96 -8.87 10.69
CA ARG A 111 6.84 -8.31 9.93
C ARG A 111 6.24 -7.14 10.69
N HIS A 112 5.44 -6.34 9.98
CA HIS A 112 4.55 -5.39 10.65
C HIS A 112 3.61 -6.05 11.67
N ASN A 113 3.04 -7.24 11.38
CA ASN A 113 2.17 -7.93 12.34
C ASN A 113 2.91 -8.40 13.61
N ASP A 114 4.22 -8.61 13.54
CA ASP A 114 4.99 -9.06 14.70
C ASP A 114 5.11 -7.96 15.75
N ILE A 115 5.09 -6.67 15.35
CA ILE A 115 5.00 -5.54 16.28
C ILE A 115 3.74 -5.62 17.15
N LEU A 116 2.60 -5.96 16.55
CA LEU A 116 1.34 -6.14 17.28
C LEU A 116 1.36 -7.40 18.15
N SER A 117 1.98 -8.48 17.66
CA SER A 117 2.14 -9.74 18.39
C SER A 117 2.98 -9.55 19.67
N PHE A 118 4.12 -8.87 19.55
CA PHE A 118 4.98 -8.49 20.68
C PHE A 118 4.27 -7.56 21.66
N SER A 119 3.57 -6.55 21.14
CA SER A 119 2.81 -5.60 21.97
C SER A 119 1.73 -6.30 22.77
N ARG A 120 0.98 -7.22 22.14
CA ARG A 120 -0.04 -8.04 22.80
C ARG A 120 0.54 -8.84 23.95
N TRP A 121 1.66 -9.52 23.74
CA TRP A 121 2.33 -10.28 24.80
C TRP A 121 2.72 -9.39 25.99
N TYR A 122 3.39 -8.25 25.73
CA TYR A 122 3.86 -7.36 26.79
C TYR A 122 2.73 -6.71 27.58
N ILE A 123 1.69 -6.22 26.89
CA ILE A 123 0.50 -5.66 27.52
C ILE A 123 -0.25 -6.74 28.31
N LYS A 124 -0.28 -7.99 27.86
CA LYS A 124 -0.84 -9.12 28.64
C LYS A 124 -0.05 -9.39 29.90
N LYS A 125 1.27 -9.48 29.79
CA LYS A 125 2.17 -9.79 30.91
C LYS A 125 2.16 -8.70 32.00
N TYR A 126 2.11 -7.42 31.60
CA TYR A 126 2.23 -6.27 32.51
C TYR A 126 0.97 -5.40 32.55
N GLU A 127 -0.22 -6.00 32.39
CA GLU A 127 -1.48 -5.25 32.19
C GLU A 127 -1.70 -4.15 33.24
N LYS A 128 -1.55 -4.49 34.53
CA LYS A 128 -1.79 -3.54 35.62
C LYS A 128 -0.78 -2.38 35.59
N GLN A 129 0.50 -2.68 35.37
CA GLN A 129 1.57 -1.69 35.30
C GLN A 129 1.39 -0.77 34.08
N VAL A 130 1.01 -1.35 32.94
CA VAL A 130 0.73 -0.59 31.71
C VAL A 130 -0.45 0.35 31.92
N LYS A 131 -1.59 -0.14 32.43
CA LYS A 131 -2.76 0.71 32.71
C LYS A 131 -2.41 1.84 33.66
N ASN A 132 -1.71 1.56 34.76
CA ASN A 132 -1.28 2.57 35.71
C ASN A 132 -0.32 3.60 35.09
N ALA A 133 0.65 3.16 34.29
CA ALA A 133 1.60 4.07 33.65
C ALA A 133 0.90 5.00 32.65
N PHE A 134 -0.05 4.48 31.87
CA PHE A 134 -0.81 5.26 30.89
C PHE A 134 -1.81 6.21 31.56
N ALA A 135 -2.49 5.78 32.63
CA ALA A 135 -3.37 6.64 33.42
C ALA A 135 -2.62 7.86 34.00
N ASN A 136 -1.39 7.65 34.50
CA ASN A 136 -0.57 8.73 35.05
C ASN A 136 0.06 9.63 33.98
N ARG A 137 0.27 9.13 32.75
CA ARG A 137 0.93 9.88 31.67
C ARG A 137 -0.05 10.65 30.80
N PHE A 138 -1.19 10.05 30.45
CA PHE A 138 -2.11 10.58 29.45
C PHE A 138 -3.49 10.84 30.07
N SER A 139 -3.86 12.11 30.18
CA SER A 139 -5.24 12.49 30.53
C SER A 139 -6.21 12.30 29.35
N TRP A 140 -5.69 12.37 28.11
CA TRP A 140 -6.47 12.27 26.88
C TRP A 140 -5.80 11.31 25.90
N ALA A 141 -6.62 10.53 25.20
CA ALA A 141 -6.21 9.73 24.06
C ALA A 141 -7.19 9.97 22.91
N PHE A 142 -6.66 10.32 21.73
CA PHE A 142 -7.43 10.57 20.52
C PHE A 142 -7.08 9.50 19.48
N ILE A 143 -8.08 8.81 18.95
CA ILE A 143 -7.93 7.90 17.81
C ILE A 143 -8.65 8.54 16.63
N ASP A 144 -7.90 8.98 15.63
CA ASP A 144 -8.45 9.39 14.35
C ASP A 144 -8.57 8.18 13.41
N GLU A 145 -9.45 8.26 12.41
CA GLU A 145 -9.76 7.18 11.46
C GLU A 145 -10.05 5.83 12.17
N ALA A 146 -10.82 5.86 13.27
CA ALA A 146 -11.06 4.69 14.12
C ALA A 146 -11.66 3.48 13.38
N GLN A 147 -12.39 3.72 12.29
CA GLN A 147 -12.94 2.70 11.38
C GLN A 147 -11.86 1.85 10.69
N ASP A 148 -10.65 2.39 10.49
CA ASP A 148 -9.55 1.68 9.82
C ASP A 148 -8.66 0.91 10.78
N THR A 149 -9.06 0.81 12.05
CA THR A 149 -8.34 0.01 13.03
C THR A 149 -8.64 -1.47 12.86
N SER A 150 -7.58 -2.29 12.91
CA SER A 150 -7.76 -3.74 13.01
C SER A 150 -8.34 -4.13 14.37
N ASN A 151 -9.04 -5.27 14.41
CA ASN A 151 -9.59 -5.82 15.65
C ASN A 151 -8.52 -5.96 16.76
N ILE A 152 -7.30 -6.39 16.42
CA ILE A 152 -6.21 -6.53 17.40
C ILE A 152 -5.70 -5.16 17.88
N GLN A 153 -5.57 -4.16 17.00
CA GLN A 153 -5.18 -2.81 17.41
C GLN A 153 -6.22 -2.20 18.33
N TYR A 154 -7.50 -2.31 17.97
CA TYR A 154 -8.61 -1.75 18.73
C TYR A 154 -8.73 -2.39 20.13
N ASP A 155 -8.65 -3.73 20.21
CA ASP A 155 -8.63 -4.49 21.47
C ASP A 155 -7.49 -4.04 22.39
N LEU A 156 -6.26 -3.95 21.86
CA LEU A 156 -5.10 -3.51 22.63
C LEU A 156 -5.23 -2.06 23.11
N LEU A 157 -5.70 -1.14 22.25
CA LEU A 157 -5.93 0.26 22.63
C LEU A 157 -6.97 0.37 23.74
N LYS A 158 -8.12 -0.31 23.60
CA LYS A 158 -9.16 -0.36 24.65
C LYS A 158 -8.58 -0.95 25.94
N ARG A 159 -7.74 -1.98 25.87
CA ARG A 159 -7.11 -2.58 27.06
C ARG A 159 -6.13 -1.66 27.77
N ILE A 160 -5.39 -0.82 27.04
CA ILE A 160 -4.45 0.16 27.62
C ILE A 160 -5.20 1.34 28.26
N PHE A 161 -6.18 1.90 27.54
CA PHE A 161 -6.86 3.14 27.92
C PHE A 161 -8.11 2.95 28.77
N ASN A 162 -8.57 1.71 28.97
CA ASN A 162 -9.56 1.40 29.99
C ASN A 162 -8.91 1.41 31.39
N ASN A 163 -8.58 2.61 31.86
CA ASN A 163 -7.78 2.86 33.07
C ASN A 163 -8.40 3.93 34.00
N GLU A 164 -9.70 4.21 33.87
CA GLU A 164 -10.53 5.20 34.62
C GLU A 164 -10.10 6.67 34.52
N SER A 165 -8.82 6.97 34.29
CA SER A 165 -8.26 8.33 34.32
C SER A 165 -8.10 8.95 32.94
N THR A 166 -7.82 8.14 31.90
CA THR A 166 -7.67 8.63 30.53
C THR A 166 -9.02 8.75 29.84
N ILE A 167 -9.33 9.93 29.30
CA ILE A 167 -10.48 10.14 28.43
C ILE A 167 -10.12 9.72 27.01
N LEU A 168 -10.75 8.65 26.52
CA LEU A 168 -10.56 8.13 25.16
C LEU A 168 -11.63 8.67 24.21
N GLN A 169 -11.22 9.45 23.20
CA GLN A 169 -12.08 9.90 22.12
C GLN A 169 -11.68 9.23 20.79
N LYS A 170 -12.69 8.87 20.01
CA LYS A 170 -12.55 8.19 18.72
C LYS A 170 -13.26 9.02 17.67
N PHE A 171 -12.55 9.38 16.61
CA PHE A 171 -13.06 10.10 15.47
C PHE A 171 -13.02 9.20 14.25
N GLY A 172 -14.01 9.34 13.39
CA GLY A 172 -14.12 8.46 12.25
C GLY A 172 -15.47 8.50 11.56
N ASP A 173 -15.53 7.85 10.41
CA ASP A 173 -16.74 7.62 9.64
C ASP A 173 -16.87 6.11 9.38
N PRO A 174 -17.80 5.40 10.05
CA PRO A 174 -17.95 3.95 9.89
C PRO A 174 -18.34 3.56 8.45
N TYR A 175 -19.00 4.44 7.70
CA TYR A 175 -19.35 4.21 6.30
C TYR A 175 -18.13 4.28 5.36
N GLN A 176 -17.00 4.81 5.84
CA GLN A 176 -15.73 4.81 5.12
C GLN A 176 -14.79 3.69 5.55
N SER A 177 -15.24 2.70 6.33
CA SER A 177 -14.40 1.56 6.70
C SER A 177 -14.06 0.72 5.47
N LEU A 178 -12.77 0.69 5.12
CA LEU A 178 -12.26 -0.16 4.05
C LEU A 178 -11.37 -1.29 4.54
N TYR A 179 -11.06 -1.33 5.84
CA TYR A 179 -10.13 -2.31 6.42
C TYR A 179 -10.62 -3.75 6.30
N THR A 180 -11.92 -3.98 6.45
CA THR A 180 -12.54 -5.31 6.36
C THR A 180 -13.07 -5.65 4.97
N MET A 181 -12.83 -4.80 3.95
CA MET A 181 -13.16 -5.12 2.56
C MET A 181 -12.57 -6.48 2.17
N PHE A 182 -13.34 -7.26 1.41
CA PHE A 182 -12.97 -8.62 0.99
C PHE A 182 -12.77 -9.62 2.12
N SER A 183 -13.12 -9.26 3.38
CA SER A 183 -13.09 -10.15 4.53
C SER A 183 -14.50 -10.41 5.05
N ASN A 184 -14.67 -11.53 5.76
CA ASN A 184 -15.90 -11.84 6.51
C ASN A 184 -15.85 -11.35 7.95
N LYS A 185 -14.85 -10.52 8.30
CA LYS A 185 -14.71 -9.96 9.64
C LYS A 185 -15.56 -8.70 9.76
N LYS A 186 -16.08 -8.46 10.96
CA LYS A 186 -16.73 -7.19 11.30
C LYS A 186 -15.68 -6.11 11.51
N ASP A 187 -16.07 -4.88 11.22
CA ASP A 187 -15.29 -3.68 11.53
C ASP A 187 -15.03 -3.63 13.04
N ALA A 188 -13.81 -3.25 13.43
CA ALA A 188 -13.39 -3.27 14.83
C ALA A 188 -14.12 -2.22 15.67
N TRP A 189 -14.46 -1.10 15.04
CA TRP A 189 -15.18 0.00 15.65
C TRP A 189 -16.53 0.19 14.96
N ILE A 190 -17.60 -0.04 15.73
CA ILE A 190 -18.98 0.19 15.32
C ILE A 190 -19.60 1.13 16.36
N PRO A 191 -19.76 2.43 16.06
CA PRO A 191 -20.19 3.42 17.05
C PRO A 191 -21.49 3.06 17.77
N SER A 192 -22.47 2.50 17.05
CA SER A 192 -23.77 2.09 17.58
C SER A 192 -23.72 0.90 18.55
N GLN A 193 -22.60 0.19 18.64
CA GLN A 193 -22.42 -0.98 19.53
C GLN A 193 -21.56 -0.67 20.76
N GLU A 194 -21.06 0.56 20.91
CA GLU A 194 -20.34 0.97 22.11
C GLU A 194 -21.32 1.13 23.28
N LYS A 195 -21.09 0.40 24.38
CA LYS A 195 -22.02 0.33 25.51
C LYS A 195 -21.96 1.52 26.46
N ASP A 196 -20.81 2.22 26.47
CA ASP A 196 -20.47 3.15 27.54
C ASP A 196 -20.53 4.63 27.11
N VAL A 197 -20.76 4.89 25.81
CA VAL A 197 -20.72 6.25 25.23
C VAL A 197 -21.73 6.36 24.10
N ASP A 198 -22.63 7.34 24.20
CA ASP A 198 -23.50 7.71 23.08
C ASP A 198 -22.67 8.38 21.97
N PRO A 199 -22.76 7.91 20.72
CA PRO A 199 -22.02 8.52 19.63
C PRO A 199 -22.56 9.92 19.32
N ILE A 200 -21.64 10.87 19.12
CA ILE A 200 -21.99 12.20 18.60
C ILE A 200 -21.81 12.17 17.09
N GLU A 201 -22.91 12.34 16.36
CA GLU A 201 -22.91 12.31 14.90
C GLU A 201 -22.81 13.72 14.30
N LEU A 202 -21.89 13.89 13.35
CA LEU A 202 -21.77 15.10 12.54
C LEU A 202 -22.42 14.87 11.17
N SER A 203 -23.73 15.08 11.11
CA SER A 203 -24.54 14.78 9.91
C SER A 203 -24.44 15.84 8.80
N TYR A 204 -23.79 16.97 9.04
CA TYR A 204 -23.66 18.04 8.06
C TYR A 204 -22.30 18.02 7.34
N SER A 205 -22.32 17.80 6.03
CA SER A 205 -21.11 17.84 5.20
C SER A 205 -20.61 19.27 5.06
N THR A 206 -19.32 19.48 5.26
CA THR A 206 -18.62 20.73 4.91
C THR A 206 -18.00 20.68 3.51
N ARG A 207 -18.09 19.54 2.83
CA ARG A 207 -17.36 19.26 1.58
C ARG A 207 -18.23 19.40 0.33
N PHE A 208 -19.47 18.94 0.38
CA PHE A 208 -20.36 18.86 -0.78
C PHE A 208 -21.79 19.30 -0.44
N GLY A 209 -22.55 19.65 -1.48
CA GLY A 209 -23.95 20.05 -1.41
C GLY A 209 -24.95 18.89 -1.54
N ASN A 210 -26.23 19.25 -1.63
CA ASN A 210 -27.35 18.30 -1.55
C ASN A 210 -27.35 17.26 -2.67
N SER A 211 -26.90 17.61 -3.88
CA SER A 211 -26.85 16.70 -5.03
C SER A 211 -26.03 15.44 -4.73
N ILE A 212 -24.89 15.59 -4.04
CA ILE A 212 -24.03 14.48 -3.65
C ILE A 212 -24.56 13.79 -2.40
N SER A 213 -25.02 14.55 -1.38
CA SER A 213 -25.53 13.93 -0.16
C SER A 213 -26.75 13.04 -0.41
N ASN A 214 -27.62 13.40 -1.36
CA ASN A 214 -28.81 12.61 -1.67
C ASN A 214 -28.45 11.21 -2.20
N VAL A 215 -27.39 11.09 -3.00
CA VAL A 215 -26.88 9.78 -3.44
C VAL A 215 -26.29 9.00 -2.26
N LEU A 216 -25.49 9.67 -1.43
CA LEU A 216 -24.76 9.04 -0.32
C LEU A 216 -25.66 8.55 0.83
N LYS A 217 -26.90 9.05 0.94
CA LYS A 217 -27.87 8.59 1.95
C LYS A 217 -28.24 7.12 1.80
N THR A 218 -28.19 6.62 0.58
CA THR A 218 -28.61 5.25 0.24
C THR A 218 -27.45 4.44 -0.34
N ALA A 219 -26.49 5.07 -1.02
CA ALA A 219 -25.24 4.45 -1.47
C ALA A 219 -24.23 4.25 -0.32
N CYS A 220 -24.65 3.58 0.75
CA CYS A 220 -23.89 3.31 1.97
C CYS A 220 -24.33 1.98 2.60
N ILE A 221 -23.50 1.41 3.47
CA ILE A 221 -23.75 0.09 4.10
C ILE A 221 -24.96 0.03 5.03
N GLU A 222 -25.37 1.18 5.59
CA GLU A 222 -26.60 1.35 6.35
C GLU A 222 -27.22 2.69 5.95
N GLU A 223 -28.54 2.78 5.79
CA GLU A 223 -29.20 3.99 5.30
C GLU A 223 -28.86 5.21 6.18
N TYR A 224 -28.23 6.23 5.58
CA TYR A 224 -27.72 7.39 6.29
C TYR A 224 -28.66 8.59 6.16
N THR A 225 -29.92 8.43 6.59
CA THR A 225 -31.00 9.42 6.42
C THR A 225 -30.68 10.81 6.99
N ALA A 226 -29.88 10.88 8.06
CA ALA A 226 -29.52 12.13 8.72
C ALA A 226 -28.54 13.01 7.93
N LEU A 227 -27.77 12.45 6.98
CA LEU A 227 -26.75 13.16 6.21
C LEU A 227 -27.33 14.37 5.44
N LYS A 228 -26.68 15.52 5.56
CA LYS A 228 -27.07 16.78 4.91
C LYS A 228 -25.88 17.36 4.17
N GLY A 229 -26.09 17.73 2.90
CA GLY A 229 -25.16 18.55 2.15
C GLY A 229 -25.13 19.99 2.68
N ASN A 230 -24.03 20.68 2.40
CA ASN A 230 -23.93 22.12 2.65
C ASN A 230 -24.75 22.89 1.61
N PRO A 231 -25.86 23.57 1.94
CA PRO A 231 -26.61 24.42 1.01
C PRO A 231 -25.77 25.52 0.35
N ASN A 232 -24.65 25.94 0.96
CA ASN A 232 -23.76 26.94 0.38
C ASN A 232 -22.79 26.37 -0.67
N ILE A 233 -22.66 25.04 -0.76
CA ILE A 233 -21.82 24.40 -1.77
C ILE A 233 -22.70 23.95 -2.92
N LYS A 234 -22.50 24.56 -4.10
CA LYS A 234 -23.20 24.18 -5.33
C LYS A 234 -22.51 22.99 -5.98
N SER A 235 -22.91 21.79 -5.57
CA SER A 235 -22.55 20.56 -6.30
C SER A 235 -23.46 20.37 -7.51
N PHE A 236 -22.87 19.96 -8.63
CA PHE A 236 -23.62 19.59 -9.83
C PHE A 236 -24.49 18.37 -9.57
N LYS A 237 -25.47 18.14 -10.45
CA LYS A 237 -26.14 16.84 -10.51
C LYS A 237 -25.11 15.73 -10.75
N PRO A 238 -25.30 14.54 -10.16
CA PRO A 238 -24.42 13.42 -10.41
C PRO A 238 -24.60 12.89 -11.85
N TYR A 239 -23.55 12.31 -12.44
CA TYR A 239 -23.55 11.81 -13.82
C TYR A 239 -23.45 10.29 -13.87
N LEU A 240 -24.32 9.65 -14.65
CA LEU A 240 -24.30 8.22 -14.90
C LEU A 240 -23.85 7.95 -16.34
N LEU A 241 -22.66 7.38 -16.51
CA LEU A 241 -22.10 7.01 -17.82
C LEU A 241 -22.43 5.55 -18.13
N LEU A 242 -23.33 5.33 -19.07
CA LEU A 242 -23.76 4.02 -19.52
C LEU A 242 -22.97 3.61 -20.76
N TYR A 243 -21.96 2.77 -20.59
CA TYR A 243 -21.01 2.44 -21.66
C TYR A 243 -21.20 1.03 -22.21
N LYS A 244 -20.71 0.80 -23.44
CA LYS A 244 -20.55 -0.55 -24.02
C LYS A 244 -19.09 -0.96 -24.09
N SER A 245 -18.21 -0.04 -24.47
CA SER A 245 -16.75 -0.18 -24.41
C SER A 245 -16.17 0.73 -23.34
N LYS A 246 -15.15 0.24 -22.62
CA LYS A 246 -14.44 1.00 -21.58
C LYS A 246 -13.59 2.15 -22.14
N GLU A 247 -13.25 2.09 -23.43
CA GLU A 247 -12.25 2.97 -24.09
C GLU A 247 -12.59 4.46 -24.02
N ASN A 248 -13.88 4.81 -24.12
CA ASN A 248 -14.35 6.20 -24.21
C ASN A 248 -14.84 6.76 -22.86
N VAL A 249 -14.87 5.96 -21.80
CA VAL A 249 -15.46 6.35 -20.51
C VAL A 249 -14.71 7.51 -19.88
N ILE A 250 -13.37 7.45 -19.88
CA ILE A 250 -12.52 8.49 -19.28
C ILE A 250 -12.57 9.77 -20.10
N GLU A 251 -12.47 9.65 -21.44
CA GLU A 251 -12.53 10.80 -22.34
C GLU A 251 -13.84 11.56 -22.17
N GLU A 252 -14.98 10.85 -22.15
CA GLU A 252 -16.27 11.51 -21.95
C GLU A 252 -16.37 12.17 -20.57
N PHE A 253 -15.91 11.50 -19.52
CA PHE A 253 -15.90 12.10 -18.19
C PHE A 253 -15.12 13.42 -18.15
N LEU A 254 -13.98 13.48 -18.85
CA LEU A 254 -13.19 14.71 -18.97
C LEU A 254 -13.90 15.77 -19.82
N ASN A 255 -14.59 15.38 -20.89
CA ASN A 255 -15.43 16.31 -21.68
C ASN A 255 -16.52 16.96 -20.82
N ILE A 256 -17.17 16.18 -19.94
CA ILE A 256 -18.16 16.70 -18.99
C ILE A 256 -17.51 17.68 -18.02
N VAL A 257 -16.36 17.31 -17.42
CA VAL A 257 -15.61 18.19 -16.51
C VAL A 257 -15.21 19.50 -17.19
N ASN A 258 -14.76 19.45 -18.45
CA ASN A 258 -14.39 20.63 -19.22
C ASN A 258 -15.61 21.51 -19.51
N SER A 259 -16.72 20.92 -19.98
CA SER A 259 -17.97 21.66 -20.24
C SER A 259 -18.53 22.33 -18.98
N LEU A 260 -18.47 21.67 -17.83
CA LEU A 260 -18.90 22.24 -16.55
C LEU A 260 -17.94 23.32 -16.05
N SER A 261 -16.64 23.19 -16.32
CA SER A 261 -15.62 24.21 -15.99
C SER A 261 -15.84 25.50 -16.78
N GLU A 262 -16.32 25.43 -18.02
CA GLU A 262 -16.69 26.62 -18.80
C GLU A 262 -17.91 27.36 -18.20
N LYS A 263 -18.80 26.63 -17.52
CA LYS A 263 -20.06 27.15 -16.98
C LYS A 263 -19.96 27.69 -15.56
N GLN A 264 -19.03 27.17 -14.73
CA GLN A 264 -18.89 27.57 -13.33
C GLN A 264 -17.43 27.89 -12.96
N VAL A 265 -17.18 29.17 -12.68
CA VAL A 265 -15.86 29.71 -12.33
C VAL A 265 -15.25 29.03 -11.10
N GLU A 266 -16.02 28.83 -10.02
CA GLU A 266 -15.54 28.16 -8.80
C GLU A 266 -15.04 26.73 -9.06
N PHE A 267 -15.68 26.01 -9.98
CA PHE A 267 -15.29 24.65 -10.34
C PHE A 267 -14.03 24.64 -11.20
N ARG A 268 -13.94 25.57 -12.16
CA ARG A 268 -12.77 25.75 -13.03
C ARG A 268 -11.52 26.11 -12.24
N ASP A 269 -11.66 27.07 -11.32
CA ASP A 269 -10.55 27.66 -10.58
C ASP A 269 -10.17 26.81 -9.34
N SER A 270 -10.93 25.75 -9.05
CA SER A 270 -10.61 24.80 -7.98
C SER A 270 -9.31 24.04 -8.29
N ASN A 271 -8.33 24.18 -7.40
CA ASN A 271 -7.04 23.47 -7.45
C ASN A 271 -7.10 21.99 -7.04
N LYS A 272 -8.26 21.49 -6.61
CA LYS A 272 -8.45 20.08 -6.22
C LYS A 272 -8.36 19.16 -7.44
N LYS A 273 -7.82 17.96 -7.25
CA LYS A 273 -7.63 16.93 -8.28
C LYS A 273 -8.96 16.41 -8.85
N ILE A 274 -8.86 15.75 -10.00
CA ILE A 274 -9.93 14.90 -10.54
C ILE A 274 -9.58 13.44 -10.22
N GLY A 275 -10.47 12.73 -9.53
CA GLY A 275 -10.25 11.31 -9.22
C GLY A 275 -10.98 10.40 -10.20
N VAL A 276 -10.29 9.43 -10.78
CA VAL A 276 -10.88 8.30 -11.51
C VAL A 276 -10.52 7.04 -10.74
N VAL A 277 -11.52 6.42 -10.13
CA VAL A 277 -11.30 5.37 -9.13
C VAL A 277 -12.14 4.14 -9.38
N GLY A 278 -11.59 2.97 -9.05
CA GLY A 278 -12.29 1.69 -9.10
C GLY A 278 -11.99 0.81 -7.89
N LEU A 279 -12.59 -0.38 -7.83
CA LEU A 279 -12.38 -1.32 -6.72
C LEU A 279 -10.96 -1.91 -6.73
N TYR A 280 -10.46 -2.25 -7.93
CA TYR A 280 -9.17 -2.91 -8.13
C TYR A 280 -8.26 -2.14 -9.09
N HIS A 281 -6.94 -2.27 -8.91
CA HIS A 281 -5.97 -1.65 -9.82
C HIS A 281 -6.08 -2.18 -11.26
N ASP A 282 -6.30 -3.49 -11.42
CA ASP A 282 -6.45 -4.11 -12.74
C ASP A 282 -7.72 -3.62 -13.45
N GLU A 283 -8.78 -3.34 -12.70
CA GLU A 283 -9.99 -2.75 -13.24
C GLU A 283 -9.73 -1.34 -13.77
N VAL A 284 -9.12 -0.47 -12.97
CA VAL A 284 -8.72 0.90 -13.40
C VAL A 284 -7.82 0.84 -14.63
N LYS A 285 -6.89 -0.12 -14.69
CA LYS A 285 -6.03 -0.36 -15.84
C LYS A 285 -6.79 -0.79 -17.09
N SER A 286 -7.93 -1.47 -16.93
CA SER A 286 -8.78 -1.88 -18.04
C SER A 286 -9.47 -0.70 -18.74
N TYR A 287 -9.79 0.37 -18.00
CA TYR A 287 -10.27 1.64 -18.57
C TYR A 287 -9.12 2.54 -19.05
N HIS A 288 -7.99 2.51 -18.35
CA HIS A 288 -6.80 3.31 -18.68
C HIS A 288 -5.54 2.44 -18.78
N LYS A 289 -5.23 1.93 -19.97
CA LYS A 289 -4.07 1.01 -20.18
C LYS A 289 -2.72 1.62 -19.77
N LYS A 290 -2.58 2.95 -19.79
CA LYS A 290 -1.37 3.67 -19.34
C LYS A 290 -1.22 3.72 -17.81
N TYR A 291 -2.27 3.37 -17.04
CA TYR A 291 -2.25 3.35 -15.58
C TYR A 291 -1.18 2.38 -15.05
N LYS A 292 -0.37 2.87 -14.10
CA LYS A 292 0.60 2.08 -13.34
C LYS A 292 0.29 2.25 -11.87
N LYS A 293 0.17 1.13 -11.14
CA LYS A 293 0.00 1.16 -9.68
C LYS A 293 1.23 1.81 -9.04
N ASN A 294 1.07 2.54 -7.95
CA ASN A 294 2.18 3.18 -7.24
C ASN A 294 3.29 2.19 -6.80
N SER A 295 3.01 0.90 -6.62
CA SER A 295 4.03 -0.13 -6.38
C SER A 295 4.76 -0.59 -7.66
N ASP A 296 4.10 -0.48 -8.82
CA ASP A 296 4.68 -0.79 -10.14
C ASP A 296 5.50 0.37 -10.67
N VAL A 297 5.20 1.58 -10.18
CA VAL A 297 6.16 2.68 -10.16
C VAL A 297 7.26 2.25 -9.19
N LYS A 298 8.22 1.45 -9.70
CA LYS A 298 9.53 1.34 -9.07
C LYS A 298 9.89 2.77 -8.67
N PRO A 299 10.16 3.05 -7.39
CA PRO A 299 10.57 4.38 -7.02
C PRO A 299 11.67 4.78 -8.01
N LYS A 300 11.62 6.01 -8.53
CA LYS A 300 12.66 6.59 -9.41
C LYS A 300 14.00 6.73 -8.66
N THR A 301 14.35 5.75 -7.83
CA THR A 301 15.50 5.64 -6.95
C THR A 301 16.42 4.49 -7.34
N GLU A 302 16.13 3.72 -8.39
CA GLU A 302 17.23 3.18 -9.21
C GLU A 302 17.85 4.33 -9.99
N THR A 303 18.58 5.17 -9.25
CA THR A 303 19.42 6.21 -9.82
C THR A 303 20.45 5.54 -10.72
N ILE A 304 20.81 6.19 -11.82
CA ILE A 304 21.93 5.77 -12.66
C ILE A 304 23.22 5.53 -11.82
N ILE A 305 23.34 6.25 -10.71
CA ILE A 305 24.35 6.06 -9.66
C ILE A 305 24.31 4.63 -9.09
N LYS A 306 23.14 4.13 -8.68
CA LYS A 306 22.97 2.75 -8.18
C LYS A 306 23.32 1.73 -9.26
N SER A 307 22.92 1.94 -10.51
CA SER A 307 23.23 1.04 -11.63
C SER A 307 24.73 0.96 -11.93
N PHE A 308 25.43 2.09 -11.90
CA PHE A 308 26.89 2.11 -12.03
C PHE A 308 27.60 1.49 -10.83
N TYR A 309 27.12 1.74 -9.61
CA TYR A 309 27.64 1.12 -8.40
C TYR A 309 27.52 -0.43 -8.43
N GLU A 310 26.36 -0.93 -8.87
CA GLU A 310 26.13 -2.37 -9.09
C GLU A 310 27.00 -2.97 -10.19
N LEU A 311 27.22 -2.22 -11.28
CA LEU A 311 28.09 -2.65 -12.37
C LEU A 311 29.53 -2.86 -11.90
N MET A 312 30.05 -1.93 -11.09
CA MET A 312 31.38 -2.04 -10.49
C MET A 312 31.50 -3.26 -9.57
N ILE A 313 30.50 -3.53 -8.73
CA ILE A 313 30.50 -4.73 -7.88
C ILE A 313 30.45 -6.01 -8.71
N LYS A 314 29.69 -6.04 -9.82
CA LYS A 314 29.65 -7.18 -10.74
C LYS A 314 31.01 -7.43 -11.40
N GLY A 315 31.70 -6.37 -11.84
CA GLY A 315 33.05 -6.50 -12.38
C GLY A 315 34.05 -7.01 -11.33
N MET A 316 33.99 -6.54 -10.08
CA MET A 316 34.80 -7.07 -8.97
C MET A 316 34.54 -8.56 -8.75
N LEU A 317 33.27 -8.97 -8.73
CA LEU A 317 32.88 -10.38 -8.61
C LEU A 317 33.43 -11.22 -9.76
N MET A 318 33.34 -10.73 -10.99
CA MET A 318 33.88 -11.43 -12.16
C MET A 318 35.39 -11.63 -12.06
N TYR A 319 36.09 -10.63 -11.55
CA TYR A 319 37.53 -10.73 -11.34
C TYR A 319 37.88 -11.75 -10.24
N ILE A 320 37.20 -11.70 -9.09
CA ILE A 320 37.58 -12.46 -7.89
C ILE A 320 37.07 -13.91 -7.89
N LYS A 321 35.89 -14.17 -8.45
CA LYS A 321 35.19 -15.46 -8.32
C LYS A 321 35.94 -16.65 -8.93
N GLU A 322 36.76 -16.42 -9.96
CA GLU A 322 37.60 -17.46 -10.59
C GLU A 322 38.97 -17.64 -9.89
N HIS A 323 39.38 -16.72 -9.01
CA HIS A 323 40.65 -16.79 -8.26
C HIS A 323 40.50 -17.29 -6.81
N ALA A 324 39.28 -17.37 -6.30
CA ALA A 324 39.03 -17.85 -4.94
C ALA A 324 39.32 -19.36 -4.83
N LEU A 325 40.14 -19.76 -3.84
CA LEU A 325 40.30 -21.15 -3.44
C LEU A 325 38.93 -21.73 -3.00
N LYS A 326 38.71 -23.03 -3.23
CA LYS A 326 37.44 -23.72 -2.93
C LYS A 326 36.89 -23.52 -1.51
N GLU A 327 37.71 -23.09 -0.55
CA GLU A 327 37.32 -22.79 0.83
C GLU A 327 36.65 -21.41 1.01
N LYS A 328 36.78 -20.47 0.05
CA LYS A 328 36.11 -19.14 0.04
C LYS A 328 35.03 -19.04 -1.05
N ALA A 329 34.09 -19.99 -1.13
CA ALA A 329 32.92 -19.90 -2.01
C ALA A 329 31.88 -18.80 -1.61
N ALA A 330 32.30 -17.77 -0.86
CA ALA A 330 31.43 -16.81 -0.17
C ALA A 330 31.29 -15.43 -0.86
N TYR A 331 32.04 -15.15 -1.94
CA TYR A 331 31.95 -13.86 -2.63
C TYR A 331 30.61 -13.72 -3.38
N SER A 332 29.83 -12.72 -2.99
CA SER A 332 28.55 -12.34 -3.59
C SER A 332 28.44 -10.82 -3.64
N SER A 333 27.46 -10.27 -4.36
CA SER A 333 27.22 -8.83 -4.34
C SER A 333 26.96 -8.32 -2.91
N LYS A 334 26.23 -9.11 -2.11
CA LYS A 334 25.97 -8.84 -0.68
C LYS A 334 27.25 -8.74 0.13
N TYR A 335 28.18 -9.67 -0.07
CA TYR A 335 29.49 -9.63 0.57
C TYR A 335 30.22 -8.30 0.28
N PHE A 336 30.28 -7.89 -0.99
CA PHE A 336 30.94 -6.64 -1.36
C PHE A 336 30.24 -5.40 -0.79
N TYR A 337 28.91 -5.39 -0.74
CA TYR A 337 28.17 -4.32 -0.05
C TYR A 337 28.54 -4.22 1.43
N ASP A 338 28.76 -5.34 2.10
CA ASP A 338 29.07 -5.38 3.53
C ASP A 338 30.54 -5.00 3.81
N VAL A 339 31.51 -5.45 3.02
CA VAL A 339 32.93 -5.09 3.21
C VAL A 339 33.22 -3.63 2.85
N LEU A 340 32.58 -3.09 1.80
CA LEU A 340 32.74 -1.67 1.43
C LEU A 340 32.21 -0.71 2.51
N ARG A 341 31.45 -1.18 3.51
CA ARG A 341 31.05 -0.35 4.65
C ARG A 341 32.15 -0.19 5.69
N LYS A 342 33.19 -1.02 5.65
CA LYS A 342 34.26 -1.00 6.63
C LYS A 342 35.30 0.10 6.29
N PRO A 343 35.94 0.73 7.30
CA PRO A 343 36.88 1.83 7.07
C PRO A 343 38.06 1.50 6.16
N GLU A 344 38.51 0.25 6.15
CA GLU A 344 39.66 -0.23 5.39
C GLU A 344 39.44 -0.15 3.86
N TYR A 345 38.19 -0.07 3.41
CA TYR A 345 37.80 -0.01 2.00
C TYR A 345 37.41 1.41 1.55
N LEU A 346 37.73 2.44 2.35
CA LEU A 346 37.35 3.83 2.05
C LEU A 346 37.94 4.33 0.72
N SER A 347 39.19 3.96 0.42
CA SER A 347 39.87 4.31 -0.82
C SER A 347 39.14 3.72 -2.05
N ILE A 348 38.76 2.44 -2.00
CA ILE A 348 37.96 1.79 -3.06
C ILE A 348 36.64 2.53 -3.28
N LYS A 349 35.95 2.95 -2.21
CA LYS A 349 34.72 3.74 -2.34
C LYS A 349 34.95 5.10 -2.97
N ALA A 350 36.06 5.77 -2.68
CA ALA A 350 36.42 7.02 -3.32
C ALA A 350 36.64 6.82 -4.83
N HIS A 351 37.34 5.76 -5.24
CA HIS A 351 37.52 5.39 -6.65
C HIS A 351 36.19 5.11 -7.35
N MET A 352 35.28 4.36 -6.73
CA MET A 352 33.93 4.12 -7.26
C MET A 352 33.15 5.43 -7.46
N ALA A 353 33.22 6.36 -6.49
CA ALA A 353 32.56 7.66 -6.60
C ALA A 353 33.12 8.51 -7.74
N VAL A 354 34.44 8.50 -7.93
CA VAL A 354 35.10 9.18 -9.06
C VAL A 354 34.66 8.59 -10.39
N TYR A 355 34.67 7.26 -10.53
CA TYR A 355 34.17 6.57 -11.73
C TYR A 355 32.73 6.98 -12.04
N ILE A 356 31.82 6.89 -11.07
CA ILE A 356 30.39 7.23 -11.25
C ILE A 356 30.23 8.68 -11.71
N LYS A 357 30.93 9.62 -11.05
CA LYS A 357 30.86 11.05 -11.39
C LYS A 357 31.34 11.31 -12.80
N GLU A 358 32.52 10.81 -13.16
CA GLU A 358 33.19 11.10 -14.42
C GLU A 358 32.45 10.47 -15.60
N VAL A 359 31.99 9.24 -15.47
CA VAL A 359 31.18 8.58 -16.50
C VAL A 359 29.84 9.30 -16.69
N TYR A 360 29.20 9.73 -15.61
CA TYR A 360 27.94 10.47 -15.70
C TYR A 360 28.13 11.80 -16.45
N LEU A 361 29.18 12.56 -16.14
CA LEU A 361 29.51 13.82 -16.82
C LEU A 361 29.88 13.60 -18.30
N ASN A 362 30.59 12.51 -18.60
CA ASN A 362 31.03 12.14 -19.94
C ASN A 362 30.01 11.25 -20.69
N LYS A 363 28.75 11.29 -20.29
CA LYS A 363 27.64 10.62 -21.00
C LYS A 363 27.83 9.12 -21.25
N GLY A 364 28.36 8.40 -20.27
CA GLY A 364 28.56 6.96 -20.35
C GLY A 364 29.90 6.53 -20.97
N ILE A 365 30.74 7.48 -21.39
CA ILE A 365 32.06 7.20 -21.97
C ILE A 365 33.08 6.99 -20.85
N VAL A 366 33.77 5.85 -20.88
CA VAL A 366 34.89 5.53 -19.98
C VAL A 366 36.20 5.95 -20.65
N SER A 367 36.86 6.98 -20.14
CA SER A 367 38.18 7.41 -20.63
C SER A 367 39.30 6.48 -20.16
N GLU A 368 40.46 6.53 -20.81
CA GLU A 368 41.60 5.67 -20.44
C GLU A 368 42.08 5.92 -19.00
N CYS A 369 42.06 7.18 -18.54
CA CYS A 369 42.38 7.54 -17.15
C CYS A 369 41.39 6.90 -16.14
N ILE A 370 40.10 6.80 -16.49
CA ILE A 370 39.11 6.15 -15.62
C ILE A 370 39.28 4.63 -15.62
N LYS A 371 39.63 4.06 -16.77
CA LYS A 371 39.95 2.64 -16.90
C LYS A 371 41.16 2.25 -16.05
N GLU A 372 42.21 3.07 -16.01
CA GLU A 372 43.36 2.92 -15.10
C GLU A 372 42.94 2.91 -13.63
N LYS A 373 42.02 3.80 -13.23
CA LYS A 373 41.49 3.81 -11.86
C LYS A 373 40.65 2.58 -11.50
N ILE A 374 39.91 2.02 -12.47
CA ILE A 374 39.20 0.75 -12.29
C ILE A 374 40.21 -0.38 -12.02
N VAL A 375 41.32 -0.40 -12.78
CA VAL A 375 42.41 -1.37 -12.60
C VAL A 375 42.99 -1.28 -11.20
N GLU A 376 43.37 -0.07 -10.77
CA GLU A 376 43.95 0.18 -9.44
C GLU A 376 43.01 -0.30 -8.33
N MET A 377 41.74 0.09 -8.40
CA MET A 377 40.72 -0.28 -7.43
C MET A 377 40.48 -1.81 -7.37
N TYR A 378 40.51 -2.51 -8.51
CA TYR A 378 40.36 -3.97 -8.54
C TYR A 378 41.60 -4.71 -8.01
N LYS A 379 42.78 -4.14 -8.15
CA LYS A 379 44.00 -4.69 -7.52
C LYS A 379 43.98 -4.47 -6.02
N GLU A 380 43.62 -3.26 -5.58
CA GLU A 380 43.52 -2.89 -4.16
C GLU A 380 42.56 -3.81 -3.39
N ILE A 381 41.38 -4.11 -3.94
CA ILE A 381 40.41 -4.99 -3.28
C ILE A 381 40.95 -6.41 -3.14
N VAL A 382 41.75 -6.90 -4.08
CA VAL A 382 42.35 -8.23 -3.98
C VAL A 382 43.44 -8.26 -2.92
N GLU A 383 44.29 -7.24 -2.87
CA GLU A 383 45.32 -7.12 -1.84
C GLU A 383 44.70 -7.14 -0.44
N LEU A 384 43.63 -6.38 -0.22
CA LEU A 384 42.88 -6.36 1.05
C LEU A 384 42.24 -7.71 1.40
N GLU A 385 41.77 -8.45 0.39
CA GLU A 385 41.15 -9.77 0.58
C GLU A 385 42.16 -10.94 0.68
N GLY A 386 43.45 -10.64 0.50
CA GLY A 386 44.54 -11.62 0.52
C GLY A 386 44.42 -12.70 -0.56
N ILE A 387 43.95 -12.35 -1.76
CA ILE A 387 43.75 -13.31 -2.85
C ILE A 387 45.04 -13.46 -3.67
N ILE A 388 45.48 -14.70 -3.91
CA ILE A 388 46.69 -14.99 -4.70
C ILE A 388 46.31 -15.20 -6.17
N PHE A 389 46.83 -14.35 -7.06
CA PHE A 389 46.56 -14.44 -8.48
C PHE A 389 47.32 -15.56 -9.18
N LYS A 390 46.66 -16.16 -10.18
CA LYS A 390 47.25 -17.17 -11.07
C LYS A 390 47.16 -16.81 -12.56
N ARG A 391 46.39 -15.76 -12.94
CA ARG A 391 46.20 -15.35 -14.34
C ARG A 391 45.78 -13.88 -14.49
N ASP A 392 46.40 -13.15 -15.43
CA ASP A 392 46.13 -11.73 -15.71
C ASP A 392 44.99 -11.47 -16.69
N ASP A 393 44.51 -12.50 -17.40
CA ASP A 393 43.44 -12.40 -18.41
C ASP A 393 42.07 -12.04 -17.81
N LEU A 394 41.85 -12.39 -16.54
CA LEU A 394 40.61 -12.17 -15.81
C LEU A 394 40.34 -10.70 -15.48
N LEU A 395 41.40 -9.96 -15.16
CA LEU A 395 41.33 -8.52 -14.92
C LEU A 395 40.84 -7.80 -16.17
N ASN A 396 41.44 -8.11 -17.32
CA ASN A 396 41.07 -7.53 -18.61
C ASN A 396 39.61 -7.86 -18.98
N ARG A 397 39.15 -9.09 -18.73
CA ARG A 397 37.74 -9.47 -18.93
C ARG A 397 36.78 -8.65 -18.06
N ALA A 398 37.09 -8.47 -16.78
CA ALA A 398 36.27 -7.69 -15.85
C ALA A 398 36.22 -6.20 -16.22
N ILE A 399 37.35 -5.63 -16.65
CA ILE A 399 37.43 -4.23 -17.09
C ILE A 399 36.60 -4.02 -18.36
N ASN A 400 36.78 -4.87 -19.37
CA ASN A 400 36.03 -4.77 -20.63
C ASN A 400 34.52 -4.91 -20.36
N TYR A 401 34.12 -5.82 -19.46
CA TYR A 401 32.73 -5.93 -19.05
C TYR A 401 32.18 -4.61 -18.46
N VAL A 402 32.92 -3.98 -17.55
CA VAL A 402 32.49 -2.70 -16.98
C VAL A 402 32.41 -1.62 -18.07
N CYS A 403 33.45 -1.44 -18.87
CA CYS A 403 33.49 -0.43 -19.93
C CYS A 403 32.29 -0.58 -20.89
N ASP A 404 32.07 -1.78 -21.43
CA ASP A 404 31.01 -2.04 -22.42
C ASP A 404 29.59 -1.83 -21.86
N HIS A 405 29.37 -2.14 -20.58
CA HIS A 405 28.05 -2.01 -19.96
C HIS A 405 27.79 -0.60 -19.42
N THR A 406 28.83 0.20 -19.23
CA THR A 406 28.72 1.58 -18.75
C THR A 406 27.92 2.45 -19.73
N GLU A 407 28.32 2.43 -21.00
CA GLU A 407 27.67 3.20 -22.05
C GLU A 407 26.20 2.76 -22.25
N ARG A 408 25.96 1.44 -22.24
CA ARG A 408 24.61 0.87 -22.37
C ARG A 408 23.65 1.32 -21.27
N ILE A 409 24.13 1.34 -20.01
CA ILE A 409 23.34 1.83 -18.86
C ILE A 409 22.99 3.31 -19.05
N TYR A 410 23.94 4.13 -19.49
CA TYR A 410 23.72 5.56 -19.69
C TYR A 410 22.71 5.86 -20.81
N ILE A 411 22.82 5.19 -21.96
CA ILE A 411 21.88 5.33 -23.08
C ILE A 411 20.46 4.90 -22.66
N SER A 412 20.33 3.80 -21.92
CA SER A 412 19.04 3.35 -21.39
C SER A 412 18.43 4.35 -20.41
N TYR A 413 19.26 5.01 -19.61
CA TYR A 413 18.81 6.05 -18.68
C TYR A 413 18.30 7.30 -19.39
N GLN A 414 18.98 7.77 -20.45
CA GLN A 414 18.53 8.93 -21.23
C GLN A 414 17.19 8.68 -21.93
N ARG A 415 17.02 7.51 -22.57
CA ARG A 415 15.75 7.14 -23.23
C ARG A 415 14.57 7.17 -22.27
N ASN A 416 14.77 6.70 -21.03
CA ASN A 416 13.74 6.73 -20.00
C ASN A 416 13.43 8.16 -19.52
N GLN A 417 14.40 9.08 -19.53
CA GLN A 417 14.14 10.49 -19.21
C GLN A 417 13.34 11.20 -20.30
N GLU A 418 13.70 11.03 -21.57
CA GLU A 418 13.01 11.65 -22.70
C GLU A 418 11.55 11.20 -22.79
N GLN A 419 11.27 9.90 -22.59
CA GLN A 419 9.92 9.35 -22.54
C GLN A 419 9.11 9.87 -21.34
N SER A 420 9.76 10.16 -20.21
CA SER A 420 9.10 10.73 -19.03
C SER A 420 8.77 12.21 -19.16
N ILE A 421 9.51 12.96 -19.97
CA ILE A 421 9.27 14.39 -20.22
C ILE A 421 8.09 14.57 -21.18
N SER A 422 7.96 13.73 -22.21
CA SER A 422 6.78 13.75 -23.09
C SER A 422 5.48 13.39 -22.35
N GLU A 423 5.54 12.44 -21.41
CA GLU A 423 4.39 12.04 -20.57
C GLU A 423 3.99 13.12 -19.55
N GLN A 424 4.95 13.91 -19.04
CA GLN A 424 4.68 15.01 -18.10
C GLN A 424 4.10 16.27 -18.77
N ILE A 425 4.32 16.44 -20.08
CA ILE A 425 3.76 17.57 -20.83
C ILE A 425 2.29 17.32 -21.17
N GLU A 426 1.88 16.06 -21.42
CA GLU A 426 0.46 15.69 -21.60
C GLU A 426 -0.37 15.78 -20.31
N GLN A 427 0.24 15.60 -19.12
CA GLN A 427 -0.46 15.62 -17.83
C GLN A 427 -0.55 16.99 -17.14
N LYS A 428 -0.06 18.06 -17.79
CA LYS A 428 0.00 19.40 -17.17
C LYS A 428 -1.30 20.21 -17.31
N GLU A 429 -2.28 19.70 -18.04
CA GLU A 429 -3.65 20.24 -18.08
C GLU A 429 -4.57 19.34 -17.23
N GLN A 430 -4.86 19.77 -16.01
CA GLN A 430 -5.64 19.08 -14.97
C GLN A 430 -4.94 17.87 -14.33
N GLU A 431 -4.62 17.96 -13.04
CA GLU A 431 -4.01 16.88 -12.26
C GLU A 431 -5.06 15.75 -12.03
N ILE A 432 -5.16 14.85 -13.00
CA ILE A 432 -6.03 13.66 -12.95
C ILE A 432 -5.30 12.55 -12.19
N TYR A 433 -5.96 12.04 -11.17
CA TYR A 433 -5.51 10.91 -10.38
C TYR A 433 -6.26 9.65 -10.77
N PHE A 434 -5.52 8.57 -11.03
CA PHE A 434 -6.06 7.22 -11.24
C PHE A 434 -5.67 6.32 -10.07
N GLY A 435 -6.60 5.56 -9.52
CA GLY A 435 -6.27 4.62 -8.45
C GLY A 435 -7.45 3.83 -7.91
N THR A 436 -7.21 3.02 -6.88
CA THR A 436 -8.31 2.38 -6.16
C THR A 436 -8.99 3.36 -5.22
N VAL A 437 -10.22 3.06 -4.83
CA VAL A 437 -10.94 3.86 -3.82
C VAL A 437 -10.16 3.95 -2.50
N HIS A 438 -9.45 2.87 -2.10
CA HIS A 438 -8.54 2.91 -0.94
C HIS A 438 -7.44 3.97 -1.07
N ALA A 439 -6.93 4.20 -2.28
CA ALA A 439 -5.80 5.10 -2.51
C ALA A 439 -6.19 6.59 -2.47
N VAL A 440 -7.48 6.91 -2.69
CA VAL A 440 -8.00 8.29 -2.59
C VAL A 440 -8.70 8.57 -1.25
N LYS A 441 -8.71 7.61 -0.33
CA LYS A 441 -9.27 7.83 0.99
C LYS A 441 -8.49 8.94 1.70
N GLY A 442 -9.21 9.86 2.34
CA GLY A 442 -8.64 11.06 2.95
C GLY A 442 -8.33 12.21 1.98
N GLU A 443 -8.31 11.96 0.65
CA GLU A 443 -8.17 13.04 -0.33
C GLU A 443 -9.50 13.78 -0.57
N THR A 444 -9.40 15.01 -1.10
CA THR A 444 -10.57 15.79 -1.54
C THR A 444 -10.39 16.13 -3.01
N HIS A 445 -11.41 15.81 -3.83
CA HIS A 445 -11.40 16.05 -5.27
C HIS A 445 -12.33 17.21 -5.64
N LYS A 446 -12.13 17.82 -6.81
CA LYS A 446 -13.18 18.65 -7.42
C LYS A 446 -14.24 17.79 -8.09
N ALA A 447 -13.83 16.69 -8.70
CA ALA A 447 -14.68 15.73 -9.39
C ALA A 447 -14.17 14.29 -9.17
N THR A 448 -15.09 13.33 -9.03
CA THR A 448 -14.75 11.90 -8.93
C THR A 448 -15.61 11.08 -9.86
N LEU A 449 -14.98 10.20 -10.64
CA LEU A 449 -15.61 9.11 -11.39
C LEU A 449 -15.34 7.78 -10.69
N LEU A 450 -16.41 7.06 -10.33
CA LEU A 450 -16.35 5.67 -9.92
C LEU A 450 -16.53 4.75 -11.13
N LEU A 451 -15.58 3.85 -11.34
CA LEU A 451 -15.57 2.85 -12.41
C LEU A 451 -16.15 1.54 -11.89
N GLU A 452 -17.07 0.95 -12.66
CA GLU A 452 -17.57 -0.40 -12.40
C GLU A 452 -16.47 -1.45 -12.52
N SER A 453 -16.51 -2.41 -11.59
CA SER A 453 -15.58 -3.51 -11.48
C SER A 453 -16.28 -4.85 -11.65
N GLU A 454 -15.65 -5.75 -12.38
CA GLU A 454 -16.05 -7.15 -12.41
C GLU A 454 -15.61 -7.86 -11.12
N VAL A 455 -16.54 -8.54 -10.45
CA VAL A 455 -16.33 -9.18 -9.15
C VAL A 455 -16.65 -10.68 -9.24
N PRO A 456 -15.65 -11.53 -9.55
CA PRO A 456 -15.84 -12.98 -9.55
C PRO A 456 -16.04 -13.52 -8.12
N LYS A 457 -17.06 -14.37 -7.94
CA LYS A 457 -17.37 -15.05 -6.67
C LYS A 457 -17.59 -16.55 -6.86
N GLY A 458 -17.19 -17.35 -5.87
CA GLY A 458 -17.40 -18.80 -5.87
C GLY A 458 -16.17 -19.60 -6.29
N ASP A 459 -16.35 -20.62 -7.13
CA ASP A 459 -15.28 -21.53 -7.55
C ASP A 459 -14.25 -20.79 -8.40
N TYR A 460 -12.97 -21.03 -8.12
CA TYR A 460 -11.85 -20.47 -8.86
C TYR A 460 -11.87 -20.86 -10.35
N ASN A 461 -12.31 -22.08 -10.68
CA ASN A 461 -12.31 -22.59 -12.06
C ASN A 461 -13.53 -22.16 -12.87
N ASN A 462 -14.63 -21.83 -12.20
CA ASN A 462 -15.87 -21.38 -12.84
C ASN A 462 -16.57 -20.35 -11.94
N PRO A 463 -16.03 -19.12 -11.87
CA PRO A 463 -16.58 -18.09 -11.00
C PRO A 463 -17.91 -17.59 -11.55
N GLU A 464 -18.82 -17.27 -10.64
CA GLU A 464 -20.01 -16.48 -10.95
C GLU A 464 -19.58 -15.01 -11.00
N LEU A 465 -19.97 -14.30 -12.07
CA LEU A 465 -19.57 -12.91 -12.31
C LEU A 465 -20.66 -11.96 -11.84
N PHE A 466 -20.25 -10.99 -11.02
CA PHE A 466 -21.07 -9.85 -10.60
C PHE A 466 -20.40 -8.55 -11.02
N TYR A 467 -21.14 -7.44 -11.02
CA TYR A 467 -20.62 -6.12 -11.35
C TYR A 467 -21.00 -5.11 -10.27
N ASP A 468 -20.01 -4.62 -9.53
CA ASP A 468 -20.24 -3.90 -8.26
C ASP A 468 -21.25 -2.74 -8.38
N CYS A 469 -21.10 -1.87 -9.38
CA CYS A 469 -21.95 -0.70 -9.59
C CYS A 469 -23.34 -1.07 -10.12
N THR A 470 -23.44 -2.12 -10.96
CA THR A 470 -24.73 -2.67 -11.39
C THR A 470 -25.51 -3.22 -10.20
N GLU A 471 -24.87 -4.02 -9.33
CA GLU A 471 -25.54 -4.64 -8.18
C GLU A 471 -26.03 -3.62 -7.14
N ILE A 472 -25.37 -2.46 -7.05
CA ILE A 472 -25.77 -1.37 -6.14
C ILE A 472 -26.59 -0.26 -6.82
N PHE A 473 -27.04 -0.46 -8.06
CA PHE A 473 -27.70 0.59 -8.84
C PHE A 473 -28.89 1.23 -8.11
N GLU A 474 -29.72 0.42 -7.47
CA GLU A 474 -30.90 0.89 -6.72
C GLU A 474 -30.51 1.85 -5.58
N PHE A 475 -29.43 1.54 -4.88
CA PHE A 475 -28.87 2.39 -3.85
C PHE A 475 -28.34 3.71 -4.41
N LEU A 476 -27.76 3.73 -5.61
CA LEU A 476 -27.29 4.95 -6.26
C LEU A 476 -28.43 5.90 -6.64
N ILE A 477 -29.63 5.37 -6.89
CA ILE A 477 -30.82 6.15 -7.29
C ILE A 477 -31.77 6.47 -6.13
N GLY A 478 -31.35 6.26 -4.88
CA GLY A 478 -32.13 6.65 -3.71
C GLY A 478 -33.02 5.56 -3.12
N GLU A 479 -32.91 4.31 -3.56
CA GLU A 479 -33.69 3.19 -3.04
C GLU A 479 -32.82 2.34 -2.12
N TYR A 480 -33.11 2.35 -0.82
CA TYR A 480 -32.40 1.51 0.17
C TYR A 480 -33.24 0.28 0.52
N TRP A 481 -32.61 -0.90 0.49
CA TRP A 481 -33.22 -2.14 0.96
C TRP A 481 -32.22 -2.98 1.77
N ASP A 482 -32.76 -3.87 2.59
CA ASP A 482 -31.98 -4.73 3.48
C ASP A 482 -31.32 -5.88 2.72
N TYR A 483 -30.14 -5.61 2.18
CA TYR A 483 -29.33 -6.55 1.39
C TYR A 483 -28.67 -7.66 2.22
N THR A 484 -28.81 -7.63 3.54
CA THR A 484 -28.31 -8.72 4.41
C THR A 484 -29.11 -10.03 4.23
N LYS A 485 -30.28 -9.94 3.59
CA LYS A 485 -31.16 -11.08 3.26
C LYS A 485 -30.82 -11.75 1.92
N SER A 486 -29.93 -11.16 1.13
CA SER A 486 -29.45 -11.76 -0.12
C SER A 486 -28.65 -13.02 0.14
N ASP A 487 -28.41 -13.83 -0.90
CA ASP A 487 -27.45 -14.91 -0.79
C ASP A 487 -26.05 -14.35 -0.44
N ARG A 488 -25.21 -15.21 0.12
CA ARG A 488 -23.90 -14.78 0.66
C ARG A 488 -23.01 -14.09 -0.38
N LYS A 489 -22.99 -14.56 -1.64
CA LYS A 489 -22.10 -14.00 -2.65
C LYS A 489 -22.56 -12.60 -3.03
N LEU A 490 -23.85 -12.45 -3.32
CA LEU A 490 -24.44 -11.16 -3.66
C LEU A 490 -24.35 -10.17 -2.48
N TYR A 491 -24.60 -10.64 -1.25
CA TYR A 491 -24.39 -9.83 -0.04
C TYR A 491 -22.97 -9.26 0.04
N GLU A 492 -21.94 -10.08 -0.19
CA GLU A 492 -20.55 -9.62 -0.16
C GLU A 492 -20.25 -8.60 -1.27
N VAL A 493 -20.81 -8.78 -2.48
CA VAL A 493 -20.63 -7.85 -3.61
C VAL A 493 -21.32 -6.52 -3.32
N ILE A 494 -22.59 -6.53 -2.90
CA ILE A 494 -23.34 -5.32 -2.56
C ILE A 494 -22.64 -4.58 -1.42
N ARG A 495 -22.24 -5.28 -0.35
CA ARG A 495 -21.52 -4.67 0.78
C ARG A 495 -20.25 -3.96 0.33
N ASP A 496 -19.40 -4.63 -0.45
CA ASP A 496 -18.12 -4.08 -0.89
C ASP A 496 -18.33 -2.96 -1.94
N GLY A 497 -19.34 -3.07 -2.80
CA GLY A 497 -19.79 -2.04 -3.73
C GLY A 497 -20.27 -0.78 -3.01
N LEU A 498 -21.10 -0.90 -1.97
CA LEU A 498 -21.59 0.23 -1.16
C LEU A 498 -20.47 0.92 -0.39
N LYS A 499 -19.53 0.16 0.22
CA LYS A 499 -18.32 0.73 0.84
C LYS A 499 -17.50 1.55 -0.17
N THR A 500 -17.35 1.02 -1.37
CA THR A 500 -16.59 1.62 -2.47
C THR A 500 -17.27 2.89 -2.99
N ALA A 501 -18.58 2.83 -3.25
CA ALA A 501 -19.37 3.94 -3.72
C ALA A 501 -19.41 5.08 -2.69
N TYR A 502 -19.67 4.77 -1.41
CA TYR A 502 -19.70 5.80 -0.38
C TYR A 502 -18.37 6.55 -0.26
N VAL A 503 -17.25 5.84 -0.22
CA VAL A 503 -15.93 6.47 -0.12
C VAL A 503 -15.63 7.28 -1.37
N ALA A 504 -15.83 6.74 -2.58
CA ALA A 504 -15.55 7.43 -3.83
C ALA A 504 -16.42 8.69 -4.01
N LEU A 505 -17.74 8.57 -3.84
CA LEU A 505 -18.70 9.63 -4.10
C LEU A 505 -18.77 10.67 -2.97
N SER A 506 -18.15 10.41 -1.82
CA SER A 506 -17.93 11.41 -0.76
C SER A 506 -16.63 12.21 -0.90
N ARG A 507 -15.74 11.87 -1.84
CA ARG A 507 -14.50 12.65 -2.12
C ARG A 507 -14.72 13.98 -2.85
N PRO A 508 -15.62 14.09 -3.86
CA PRO A 508 -15.71 15.30 -4.65
C PRO A 508 -16.46 16.41 -3.93
N THR A 509 -16.08 17.65 -4.19
CA THR A 509 -16.82 18.83 -3.72
C THR A 509 -17.90 19.27 -4.70
N HIS A 510 -17.69 19.06 -6.00
CA HIS A 510 -18.59 19.56 -7.05
C HIS A 510 -19.29 18.44 -7.83
N LEU A 511 -18.54 17.50 -8.41
CA LEU A 511 -19.06 16.53 -9.37
C LEU A 511 -18.81 15.08 -8.93
N ALA A 512 -19.88 14.30 -8.81
CA ALA A 512 -19.82 12.85 -8.64
C ALA A 512 -20.31 12.17 -9.92
N ALA A 513 -19.62 11.13 -10.37
CA ALA A 513 -20.01 10.34 -11.53
C ALA A 513 -19.78 8.85 -11.30
N VAL A 514 -20.58 8.01 -11.96
CA VAL A 514 -20.47 6.54 -11.95
C VAL A 514 -20.53 6.05 -13.38
N ALA A 515 -19.66 5.11 -13.75
CA ALA A 515 -19.71 4.41 -15.04
C ALA A 515 -20.21 2.98 -14.85
N ILE A 516 -21.21 2.57 -15.63
CA ILE A 516 -21.79 1.21 -15.62
C ILE A 516 -21.87 0.67 -17.04
N ASN A 517 -21.51 -0.59 -17.24
CA ASN A 517 -21.69 -1.27 -18.52
C ASN A 517 -23.19 -1.48 -18.77
N LYS A 518 -23.72 -0.79 -19.79
CA LYS A 518 -25.14 -0.84 -20.14
C LYS A 518 -25.63 -2.23 -20.56
N GLN A 519 -24.72 -3.12 -20.95
CA GLN A 519 -25.04 -4.51 -21.27
C GLN A 519 -25.50 -5.30 -20.03
N ASN A 520 -25.03 -4.93 -18.83
CA ASN A 520 -25.37 -5.62 -17.58
C ASN A 520 -26.85 -5.44 -17.20
N PHE A 521 -27.49 -4.35 -17.62
CA PHE A 521 -28.92 -4.13 -17.41
C PHE A 521 -29.82 -4.95 -18.36
N GLY A 522 -29.26 -5.53 -19.42
CA GLY A 522 -30.00 -6.35 -20.38
C GLY A 522 -31.27 -5.65 -20.90
N LYS A 523 -32.42 -6.30 -20.75
CA LYS A 523 -33.73 -5.78 -21.21
C LYS A 523 -34.26 -4.63 -20.37
N SER A 524 -33.74 -4.41 -19.16
CA SER A 524 -34.20 -3.36 -18.23
C SER A 524 -33.48 -2.01 -18.44
N LEU A 525 -32.60 -1.91 -19.45
CA LEU A 525 -31.77 -0.73 -19.67
C LEU A 525 -32.58 0.59 -19.76
N ASP A 526 -33.65 0.62 -20.54
CA ASP A 526 -34.43 1.85 -20.73
C ASP A 526 -35.23 2.24 -19.48
N GLU A 527 -35.71 1.27 -18.71
CA GLU A 527 -36.32 1.49 -17.40
C GLU A 527 -35.31 2.07 -16.41
N LYS A 528 -34.12 1.46 -16.30
CA LYS A 528 -33.05 1.91 -15.40
C LYS A 528 -32.58 3.33 -15.74
N LYS A 529 -32.51 3.71 -17.03
CA LYS A 529 -32.24 5.10 -17.44
C LYS A 529 -33.28 6.07 -16.91
N GLN A 530 -34.57 5.75 -17.08
CA GLN A 530 -35.66 6.60 -16.62
C GLN A 530 -35.65 6.77 -15.10
N LEU A 531 -35.41 5.69 -14.36
CA LEU A 531 -35.28 5.72 -12.90
C LEU A 531 -34.10 6.60 -12.45
N ALA A 532 -32.93 6.49 -13.09
CA ALA A 532 -31.78 7.33 -12.78
C ALA A 532 -32.07 8.83 -13.01
N MET A 533 -32.71 9.17 -14.14
CA MET A 533 -33.10 10.56 -14.43
C MET A 533 -34.10 11.11 -13.40
N GLN A 534 -35.09 10.31 -13.00
CA GLN A 534 -36.06 10.67 -11.96
C GLN A 534 -35.40 10.88 -10.59
N ALA A 535 -34.37 10.09 -10.27
CA ALA A 535 -33.54 10.25 -9.08
C ALA A 535 -32.57 11.44 -9.15
N GLY A 536 -32.54 12.18 -10.26
CA GLY A 536 -31.75 13.41 -10.41
C GLY A 536 -30.37 13.23 -11.05
N TRP A 537 -30.08 12.08 -11.65
CA TRP A 537 -28.86 11.84 -12.41
C TRP A 537 -28.95 12.41 -13.83
N GLU A 538 -27.85 12.96 -14.33
CA GLU A 538 -27.65 13.22 -15.76
C GLU A 538 -27.09 11.95 -16.40
N VAL A 539 -27.85 11.33 -17.31
CA VAL A 539 -27.51 10.03 -17.91
C VAL A 539 -26.93 10.24 -19.31
N ILE A 540 -25.73 9.69 -19.56
CA ILE A 540 -25.05 9.74 -20.85
C ILE A 540 -24.80 8.32 -21.34
N GLU A 541 -25.21 8.03 -22.56
CA GLU A 541 -24.93 6.76 -23.21
C GLU A 541 -23.71 6.85 -24.13
N LEU A 542 -22.74 5.97 -23.89
CA LEU A 542 -21.56 5.80 -24.73
C LEU A 542 -21.77 4.58 -25.62
N ASN A 543 -21.45 4.72 -26.89
CA ASN A 543 -21.61 3.66 -27.90
C ASN A 543 -20.33 2.85 -28.10
#